data_AF-A0A0A1DT77-F1
#
_entry.id   AF-A0A0A1DT77-F1
#
_cell.length_a   1.000
_cell.length_b   1.000
_cell.length_c   1.000
_cell.angle_alpha   90.00
_cell.angle_beta   90.00
_cell.angle_gamma   90.00
#
_symmetry.space_group_name_H-M   'P 1'
#
loop_
_entity.id
_entity.type
_entity.pdbx_description
1 polymer ?
#
loop_
_entity_poly.entity_id
_entity_poly.type
_entity_poly.pdbx_seq_one_letter_code
_entity_poly.pdbx_strand_id
1 'polypeptide(L)'
;MFVLATFRYDGTVLLELLADWYTVLATGESEVADTESNARILAAWQGDEGLVPRKRRFAGPSLIRVQGDLSRDYARGLAVPMGEGVVGPGLARELRVVFRRAQAKAEGRLAGGAYLAVLQGYVEQLRAMRNDPAAYREVEHSIVAIVADERYLRVAADDRVREVVAQLDDELGHLYNRWMDVVR
;
A
#
# COMPACT_ATOMS: atom_id res chain seq x y z
N MET A 1 13.46 -7.99 12.53
CA MET A 1 13.51 -6.79 11.66
C MET A 1 13.18 -7.24 10.25
N PHE A 2 12.30 -6.53 9.55
CA PHE A 2 11.88 -6.89 8.19
C PHE A 2 11.82 -5.65 7.31
N VAL A 3 11.83 -5.86 5.99
CA VAL A 3 11.71 -4.77 5.00
C VAL A 3 10.29 -4.78 4.45
N LEU A 4 9.66 -3.61 4.39
CA LEU A 4 8.42 -3.40 3.66
C LEU A 4 8.72 -2.65 2.37
N ALA A 5 8.30 -3.19 1.23
CA ALA A 5 8.39 -2.50 -0.05
C ALA A 5 7.02 -1.94 -0.43
N THR A 6 6.95 -0.63 -0.69
CA THR A 6 5.74 0.03 -1.19
C THR A 6 5.97 0.51 -2.61
N PHE A 7 5.31 -0.14 -3.56
CA PHE A 7 5.45 0.14 -4.99
C PHE A 7 4.50 1.26 -5.44
N ARG A 8 5.00 2.17 -6.26
CA ARG A 8 4.22 3.15 -7.02
C ARG A 8 4.04 2.69 -8.47
N TYR A 9 3.01 3.20 -9.13
CA TYR A 9 2.70 2.83 -10.51
C TYR A 9 3.81 3.21 -11.51
N ASP A 10 4.54 4.30 -11.20
CA ASP A 10 5.64 4.84 -12.01
C ASP A 10 6.92 3.98 -11.96
N GLY A 11 6.89 2.88 -11.21
CA GLY A 11 8.03 1.98 -11.07
C GLY A 11 9.02 2.42 -9.99
N THR A 12 8.67 3.37 -9.14
CA THR A 12 9.43 3.68 -7.92
C THR A 12 8.99 2.79 -6.75
N VAL A 13 9.91 2.60 -5.79
CA VAL A 13 9.69 1.82 -4.58
C VAL A 13 10.24 2.54 -3.37
N LEU A 14 9.40 2.66 -2.33
CA LEU A 14 9.83 2.99 -0.98
C LEU A 14 10.12 1.70 -0.23
N LEU A 15 11.34 1.57 0.24
CA LEU A 15 11.76 0.54 1.17
C LEU A 15 11.70 1.13 2.58
N GLU A 16 11.00 0.46 3.49
CA GLU A 16 10.97 0.78 4.92
C GLU A 16 11.59 -0.37 5.70
N LEU A 17 12.58 -0.07 6.54
CA LEU A 17 13.14 -1.01 7.51
C LEU A 17 12.35 -0.94 8.81
N LEU A 18 11.76 -2.06 9.22
CA LEU A 18 10.81 -2.11 10.33
C LEU A 18 11.36 -2.96 11.49
N ALA A 19 11.37 -2.38 12.70
CA ALA A 19 11.59 -3.15 13.92
C ALA A 19 10.37 -4.03 14.22
N ASP A 20 9.18 -3.44 14.05
CA ASP A 20 7.86 -4.05 14.14
C ASP A 20 6.90 -3.31 13.18
N TRP A 21 5.65 -3.76 13.06
CA TRP A 21 4.66 -3.14 12.17
C TRP A 21 4.41 -1.64 12.41
N TYR A 22 4.70 -1.15 13.62
CA TYR A 22 4.45 0.20 14.10
C TYR A 22 5.71 1.05 14.24
N THR A 23 6.90 0.49 13.99
CA THR A 23 8.18 1.16 14.24
C THR A 23 9.09 1.09 13.01
N VAL A 24 9.27 2.23 12.35
CA VAL A 24 10.18 2.41 11.21
C VAL A 24 11.55 2.82 11.73
N LEU A 25 12.60 2.11 11.32
CA LEU A 25 13.99 2.40 11.65
C LEU A 25 14.68 3.23 10.57
N ALA A 26 14.37 2.94 9.30
CA ALA A 26 14.96 3.64 8.15
C ALA A 26 14.03 3.58 6.94
N THR A 27 14.25 4.51 6.01
CA THR A 27 13.54 4.57 4.72
C THR A 27 14.52 4.83 3.59
N GLY A 28 14.27 4.28 2.42
CA GLY A 28 15.00 4.57 1.20
C GLY A 28 14.11 4.45 -0.02
N GLU A 29 14.36 5.28 -1.02
CA GLU A 29 13.56 5.33 -2.25
C GLU A 29 14.48 5.11 -3.46
N SER A 30 14.00 4.34 -4.42
CA SER A 30 14.67 4.17 -5.71
C SER A 30 13.69 3.66 -6.77
N GLU A 31 14.16 3.52 -8.01
CA GLU A 31 13.42 2.76 -9.00
C GLU A 31 13.47 1.27 -8.69
N VAL A 32 12.35 0.57 -8.91
CA VAL A 32 12.25 -0.91 -8.82
C VAL A 32 13.31 -1.57 -9.71
N ALA A 33 13.61 -0.95 -10.85
CA ALA A 33 14.62 -1.43 -11.78
C ALA A 33 16.06 -1.07 -11.39
N ASP A 34 16.30 -0.16 -10.44
CA ASP A 34 17.67 0.23 -10.09
C ASP A 34 18.27 -0.73 -9.05
N THR A 35 18.89 -1.80 -9.54
CA THR A 35 19.54 -2.80 -8.67
C THR A 35 20.64 -2.21 -7.80
N GLU A 36 21.35 -1.19 -8.30
CA GLU A 36 22.49 -0.62 -7.60
C GLU A 36 22.01 0.26 -6.42
N SER A 37 21.07 1.16 -6.67
CA SER A 37 20.51 2.01 -5.61
C SER A 37 19.76 1.17 -4.56
N ASN A 38 19.00 0.15 -4.97
CA ASN A 38 18.37 -0.78 -4.05
C ASN A 38 19.40 -1.49 -3.15
N ALA A 39 20.50 -2.00 -3.73
CA ALA A 39 21.56 -2.64 -2.95
C ALA A 39 22.26 -1.65 -2.00
N ARG A 40 22.48 -0.41 -2.44
CA ARG A 40 23.11 0.64 -1.63
C ARG A 40 22.27 1.00 -0.40
N ILE A 41 20.95 1.14 -0.57
CA ILE A 41 20.01 1.40 0.54
C ILE A 41 20.12 0.30 1.60
N LEU A 42 20.08 -0.96 1.18
CA LEU A 42 20.16 -2.10 2.10
C LEU A 42 21.51 -2.21 2.80
N ALA A 43 22.60 -1.99 2.07
CA ALA A 43 23.95 -2.04 2.63
C ALA A 43 24.14 -0.97 3.72
N ALA A 44 23.58 0.24 3.51
CA ALA A 44 23.59 1.29 4.52
C ALA A 44 22.89 0.86 5.82
N TRP A 45 21.80 0.09 5.72
CA TRP A 45 21.05 -0.38 6.89
C TRP A 45 21.73 -1.52 7.67
N GLN A 46 22.60 -2.29 7.02
CA GLN A 46 23.33 -3.38 7.68
C GLN A 46 24.47 -2.87 8.57
N GLY A 47 25.02 -1.69 8.27
CA GLY A 47 26.20 -1.15 8.95
C GLY A 47 25.91 -0.04 9.96
N ASP A 48 24.66 0.39 10.13
CA ASP A 48 24.31 1.57 10.93
C ASP A 48 23.76 1.19 12.31
N GLU A 49 24.57 1.40 13.35
CA GLU A 49 24.15 1.30 14.77
C GLU A 49 23.32 2.53 15.23
N GLY A 50 23.23 3.57 14.41
CA GLY A 50 22.58 4.86 14.71
C GLY A 50 21.14 5.00 14.24
N LEU A 51 20.47 3.91 13.83
CA LEU A 51 19.08 3.95 13.35
C LEU A 51 18.14 4.48 14.44
N VAL A 52 17.50 5.62 14.17
CA VAL A 52 16.58 6.28 15.11
C VAL A 52 15.15 5.79 14.87
N PRO A 53 14.53 5.06 15.83
CA PRO A 53 13.17 4.55 15.68
C PRO A 53 12.14 5.67 15.56
N ARG A 54 11.22 5.54 14.60
CA ARG A 54 10.09 6.45 14.37
C ARG A 54 8.79 5.68 14.43
N LYS A 55 7.82 6.18 15.20
CA LYS A 55 6.49 5.57 15.28
C LYS A 55 5.70 5.81 13.99
N ARG A 56 5.07 4.75 13.51
CA ARG A 56 4.11 4.75 12.40
C ARG A 56 2.70 4.99 12.93
N ARG A 57 1.87 5.74 12.19
CA ARG A 57 0.44 5.84 12.49
C ARG A 57 -0.36 5.05 11.47
N PHE A 58 -1.09 4.03 11.91
CA PHE A 58 -2.08 3.37 11.05
C PHE A 58 -3.37 4.19 11.05
N ALA A 59 -3.93 4.43 9.86
CA ALA A 59 -5.23 5.09 9.71
C ALA A 59 -6.36 4.10 9.37
N GLY A 60 -6.08 2.79 9.39
CA GLY A 60 -7.05 1.72 9.15
C GLY A 60 -6.39 0.49 8.53
N PRO A 61 -7.15 -0.61 8.35
CA PRO A 61 -6.64 -1.92 7.91
C PRO A 61 -5.97 -1.92 6.52
N SER A 62 -6.21 -0.90 5.70
CA SER A 62 -5.61 -0.72 4.37
C SER A 62 -4.80 0.57 4.22
N LEU A 63 -4.83 1.46 5.23
CA LEU A 63 -4.21 2.79 5.17
C LEU A 63 -3.02 2.88 6.12
N ILE A 64 -1.84 2.74 5.55
CA ILE A 64 -0.60 3.16 6.19
C ILE A 64 -0.51 4.69 6.07
N ARG A 65 -0.49 5.42 7.20
CA ARG A 65 0.05 6.78 7.22
C ARG A 65 1.49 6.71 7.73
N VAL A 66 2.44 6.76 6.80
CA VAL A 66 3.81 7.16 7.16
C VAL A 66 3.74 8.62 7.64
N GLN A 67 4.64 9.07 8.51
CA GLN A 67 4.68 10.48 8.94
C GLN A 67 5.81 11.19 8.19
N GLY A 68 5.53 12.29 7.48
CA GLY A 68 6.49 13.07 6.68
C GLY A 68 6.03 13.33 5.23
N ASP A 69 6.86 14.02 4.44
CA ASP A 69 6.56 14.39 3.03
C ASP A 69 6.31 13.17 2.13
N LEU A 70 6.90 12.01 2.44
CA LEU A 70 6.74 10.75 1.70
C LEU A 70 5.38 10.06 1.95
N SER A 71 4.57 10.54 2.89
CA SER A 71 3.41 9.80 3.41
C SER A 71 2.20 9.73 2.48
N ARG A 72 1.92 10.79 1.72
CA ARG A 72 0.69 10.87 0.92
C ARG A 72 0.77 10.02 -0.34
N ASP A 73 1.92 10.03 -1.00
CA ASP A 73 2.11 9.31 -2.26
C ASP A 73 2.18 7.80 -2.03
N TYR A 74 2.92 7.37 -0.99
CA TYR A 74 3.11 5.95 -0.68
C TYR A 74 1.96 5.32 0.11
N ALA A 75 1.14 6.11 0.82
CA ALA A 75 -0.12 5.60 1.39
C ALA A 75 -1.05 4.98 0.33
N ARG A 76 -0.88 5.36 -0.94
CA ARG A 76 -1.64 4.88 -2.10
C ARG A 76 -0.85 3.89 -2.96
N GLY A 77 0.30 3.40 -2.51
CA GLY A 77 1.09 2.38 -3.19
C GLY A 77 0.71 0.94 -2.79
N LEU A 78 1.28 -0.03 -3.50
CA LEU A 78 1.16 -1.45 -3.13
C LEU A 78 2.24 -1.81 -2.11
N ALA A 79 1.86 -1.96 -0.84
CA ALA A 79 2.74 -2.40 0.23
C ALA A 79 2.84 -3.94 0.30
N VAL A 80 4.07 -4.48 0.23
CA VAL A 80 4.39 -5.91 0.26
C VAL A 80 5.51 -6.15 1.28
N PRO A 81 5.26 -6.96 2.34
CA PRO A 81 6.33 -7.37 3.24
C PRO A 81 7.32 -8.25 2.47
N MET A 82 8.60 -7.90 2.55
CA MET A 82 9.68 -8.71 2.02
C MET A 82 10.04 -9.77 3.08
N GLY A 83 10.28 -11.01 2.64
CA GLY A 83 10.61 -12.11 3.55
C GLY A 83 11.84 -11.82 4.42
N GLU A 84 11.92 -12.47 5.58
CA GLU A 84 13.13 -12.42 6.40
C GLU A 84 14.32 -12.99 5.60
N GLY A 85 15.45 -12.27 5.61
CA GLY A 85 16.67 -12.68 4.90
C GLY A 85 16.78 -12.19 3.45
N VAL A 86 15.78 -11.47 2.91
CA VAL A 86 15.90 -10.79 1.61
C VAL A 86 16.70 -9.49 1.77
N VAL A 87 17.99 -9.61 2.04
CA VAL A 87 18.92 -8.50 2.18
C VAL A 87 20.10 -8.76 1.25
N GLY A 88 20.21 -7.97 0.17
CA GLY A 88 21.29 -8.11 -0.83
C GLY A 88 20.81 -8.12 -2.28
N PRO A 89 21.66 -8.52 -3.25
CA PRO A 89 21.38 -8.41 -4.69
C PRO A 89 20.15 -9.22 -5.17
N GLY A 90 19.69 -10.21 -4.38
CA GLY A 90 18.44 -10.92 -4.63
C GLY A 90 17.19 -10.05 -4.47
N LEU A 91 17.23 -9.04 -3.58
CA LEU A 91 16.07 -8.18 -3.30
C LEU A 91 15.62 -7.44 -4.55
N ALA A 92 16.54 -6.81 -5.28
CA ALA A 92 16.18 -6.03 -6.47
C ALA A 92 15.51 -6.89 -7.55
N ARG A 93 15.95 -8.14 -7.73
CA ARG A 93 15.25 -9.10 -8.60
C ARG A 93 13.86 -9.40 -8.07
N GLU A 94 13.72 -9.61 -6.77
CA GLU A 94 12.43 -9.89 -6.13
C GLU A 94 11.45 -8.72 -6.25
N LEU A 95 11.90 -7.49 -5.99
CA LEU A 95 11.13 -6.26 -6.17
C LEU A 95 10.58 -6.15 -7.59
N ARG A 96 11.44 -6.36 -8.60
CA ARG A 96 11.01 -6.38 -10.01
C ARG A 96 9.97 -7.47 -10.28
N VAL A 97 10.19 -8.69 -9.79
CA VAL A 97 9.26 -9.81 -10.00
C VAL A 97 7.90 -9.52 -9.35
N VAL A 98 7.89 -9.05 -8.10
CA VAL A 98 6.67 -8.71 -7.37
C VAL A 98 5.92 -7.59 -8.08
N PHE A 99 6.62 -6.50 -8.43
CA PHE A 99 6.02 -5.37 -9.12
C PHE A 99 5.41 -5.78 -10.47
N ARG A 100 6.15 -6.51 -11.31
CA ARG A 100 5.65 -6.99 -12.61
C ARG A 100 4.47 -7.94 -12.47
N ARG A 101 4.47 -8.82 -11.47
CA ARG A 101 3.33 -9.70 -11.18
C ARG A 101 2.10 -8.90 -10.76
N ALA A 102 2.27 -7.86 -9.96
CA ALA A 102 1.17 -6.98 -9.57
C ALA A 102 0.60 -6.22 -10.77
N GLN A 103 1.46 -5.65 -11.64
CA GLN A 103 1.03 -5.00 -12.88
C GLN A 103 0.27 -5.97 -13.79
N ALA A 104 0.83 -7.15 -14.06
CA ALA A 104 0.18 -8.16 -14.89
C ALA A 104 -1.17 -8.63 -14.32
N LYS A 105 -1.27 -8.75 -12.98
CA LYS A 105 -2.54 -9.06 -12.31
C LYS A 105 -3.56 -7.92 -12.47
N ALA A 106 -3.12 -6.67 -12.37
CA ALA A 106 -3.97 -5.50 -12.61
C ALA A 106 -4.47 -5.47 -14.06
N GLU A 107 -3.57 -5.65 -15.03
CA GLU A 107 -3.92 -5.72 -16.45
C GLU A 107 -4.93 -6.84 -16.73
N GLY A 108 -4.70 -8.04 -16.19
CA GLY A 108 -5.62 -9.16 -16.34
C GLY A 108 -7.00 -8.90 -15.75
N ARG A 109 -7.08 -8.22 -14.60
CA ARG A 109 -8.35 -7.83 -13.97
C ARG A 109 -9.12 -6.80 -14.80
N LEU A 110 -8.40 -5.90 -15.47
CA LEU A 110 -8.96 -4.77 -16.21
C LEU A 110 -9.23 -5.07 -17.70
N ALA A 111 -8.70 -6.17 -18.24
CA ALA A 111 -8.78 -6.50 -19.67
C ALA A 111 -10.21 -6.52 -20.25
N GLY A 112 -11.22 -6.82 -19.43
CA GLY A 112 -12.63 -6.81 -19.84
C GLY A 112 -13.29 -5.43 -19.88
N GLY A 113 -12.62 -4.35 -19.48
CA GLY A 113 -13.10 -2.96 -19.52
C GLY A 113 -14.25 -2.60 -18.57
N ALA A 114 -15.04 -3.57 -18.11
CA ALA A 114 -16.18 -3.35 -17.23
C ALA A 114 -15.80 -3.10 -15.76
N TYR A 115 -14.58 -3.47 -15.36
CA TYR A 115 -14.21 -3.48 -13.94
C TYR A 115 -14.14 -2.09 -13.33
N LEU A 116 -13.78 -1.06 -14.10
CA LEU A 116 -13.77 0.32 -13.63
C LEU A 116 -15.17 0.77 -13.16
N ALA A 117 -16.22 0.40 -13.88
CA ALA A 117 -17.59 0.71 -13.49
C ALA A 117 -18.01 0.00 -12.19
N VAL A 118 -17.52 -1.24 -11.98
CA VAL A 118 -17.74 -1.96 -10.71
C VAL A 118 -17.09 -1.23 -9.55
N LEU A 119 -15.83 -0.80 -9.70
CA LEU A 119 -15.13 -0.05 -8.65
C LEU A 119 -15.82 1.29 -8.36
N GLN A 120 -16.34 1.98 -9.38
CA GLN A 120 -17.12 3.21 -9.21
C GLN A 120 -18.43 2.94 -8.44
N GLY A 121 -19.12 1.85 -8.75
CA GLY A 121 -20.32 1.43 -8.00
C GLY A 121 -20.03 1.19 -6.52
N TYR A 122 -18.87 0.60 -6.19
CA TYR A 122 -18.44 0.47 -4.79
C TYR A 122 -18.21 1.84 -4.12
N VAL A 123 -17.57 2.80 -4.80
CA VAL A 123 -17.40 4.16 -4.25
C VAL A 123 -18.77 4.80 -3.96
N GLU A 124 -19.70 4.71 -4.90
CA GLU A 124 -21.05 5.26 -4.73
C GLU A 124 -21.80 4.62 -3.58
N GLN A 125 -21.72 3.29 -3.45
CA GLN A 125 -22.33 2.56 -2.34
C GLN A 125 -21.74 3.00 -0.99
N LEU A 126 -20.41 3.09 -0.88
CA LEU A 126 -19.76 3.56 0.35
C LEU A 126 -20.14 5.00 0.70
N ARG A 127 -20.26 5.89 -0.31
CA ARG A 127 -20.72 7.27 -0.12
C ARG A 127 -22.16 7.36 0.36
N ALA A 128 -23.06 6.53 -0.15
CA ALA A 128 -24.44 6.48 0.29
C ALA A 128 -24.55 6.08 1.78
N MET A 129 -23.64 5.21 2.23
CA MET A 129 -23.57 4.73 3.61
C MET A 129 -22.70 5.61 4.52
N ARG A 130 -22.09 6.69 3.99
CA ARG A 130 -21.08 7.51 4.70
C ARG A 130 -21.53 7.97 6.08
N ASN A 131 -22.82 8.23 6.23
CA ASN A 131 -23.37 8.77 7.47
C ASN A 131 -23.78 7.73 8.52
N ASP A 132 -23.82 6.46 8.16
CA ASP A 132 -24.27 5.38 9.04
C ASP A 132 -23.10 4.87 9.92
N PRO A 133 -23.22 4.91 11.26
CA PRO A 133 -22.19 4.39 12.16
C PRO A 133 -21.94 2.88 12.08
N ALA A 134 -22.91 2.09 11.60
CA ALA A 134 -22.78 0.64 11.44
C ALA A 134 -22.21 0.23 10.07
N ALA A 135 -22.18 1.15 9.10
CA ALA A 135 -21.83 0.86 7.71
C ALA A 135 -20.53 0.08 7.53
N TYR A 136 -19.49 0.41 8.29
CA TYR A 136 -18.20 -0.29 8.19
C TYR A 136 -18.34 -1.80 8.43
N ARG A 137 -19.13 -2.21 9.42
CA ARG A 137 -19.36 -3.63 9.74
C ARG A 137 -20.17 -4.34 8.67
N GLU A 138 -21.09 -3.64 8.02
CA GLU A 138 -21.89 -4.20 6.92
C GLU A 138 -21.05 -4.51 5.68
N VAL A 139 -20.05 -3.67 5.39
CA VAL A 139 -19.20 -3.83 4.20
C VAL A 139 -17.89 -4.58 4.47
N GLU A 140 -17.61 -4.95 5.72
CA GLU A 140 -16.35 -5.57 6.16
C GLU A 140 -16.03 -6.86 5.40
N HIS A 141 -17.03 -7.73 5.24
CA HIS A 141 -16.88 -9.01 4.55
C HIS A 141 -17.23 -8.96 3.06
N SER A 142 -17.45 -7.77 2.51
CA SER A 142 -17.74 -7.55 1.08
C SER A 142 -16.72 -6.59 0.47
N ILE A 143 -17.02 -5.29 0.42
CA ILE A 143 -16.20 -4.29 -0.27
C ILE A 143 -14.81 -4.19 0.38
N VAL A 144 -14.72 -4.20 1.72
CA VAL A 144 -13.43 -4.10 2.43
C VAL A 144 -12.53 -5.28 2.08
N ALA A 145 -13.07 -6.51 2.14
CA ALA A 145 -12.34 -7.72 1.78
C ALA A 145 -11.88 -7.70 0.32
N ILE A 146 -12.74 -7.29 -0.61
CA ILE A 146 -12.41 -7.16 -2.04
C ILE A 146 -11.26 -6.16 -2.24
N VAL A 147 -11.36 -4.96 -1.66
CA VAL A 147 -10.32 -3.93 -1.78
C VAL A 147 -8.99 -4.39 -1.15
N ALA A 148 -9.05 -5.15 -0.05
CA ALA A 148 -7.87 -5.72 0.60
C ALA A 148 -7.17 -6.81 -0.25
N ASP A 149 -7.92 -7.58 -1.03
CA ASP A 149 -7.37 -8.59 -1.95
C ASP A 149 -6.88 -7.97 -3.27
N GLU A 150 -7.41 -6.80 -3.61
CA GLU A 150 -7.17 -6.11 -4.88
C GLU A 150 -6.20 -4.94 -4.81
N ARG A 151 -5.38 -4.91 -3.78
CA ARG A 151 -4.34 -3.88 -3.57
C ARG A 151 -3.38 -3.71 -4.74
N TYR A 152 -3.25 -4.73 -5.60
CA TYR A 152 -2.45 -4.68 -6.82
C TYR A 152 -2.96 -3.65 -7.84
N LEU A 153 -4.23 -3.22 -7.77
CA LEU A 153 -4.77 -2.18 -8.64
C LEU A 153 -4.14 -0.80 -8.40
N ARG A 154 -3.47 -0.59 -7.25
CA ARG A 154 -2.73 0.64 -6.96
C ARG A 154 -1.54 0.89 -7.89
N VAL A 155 -1.06 -0.15 -8.57
CA VAL A 155 0.02 -0.06 -9.57
C VAL A 155 -0.48 -0.30 -10.99
N ALA A 156 -1.80 -0.23 -11.22
CA ALA A 156 -2.38 -0.34 -12.56
C ALA A 156 -1.88 0.80 -13.46
N ALA A 157 -1.69 0.52 -14.76
CA ALA A 157 -1.27 1.54 -15.72
C ALA A 157 -2.35 2.59 -16.00
N ASP A 158 -3.64 2.24 -15.90
CA ASP A 158 -4.76 3.17 -16.09
C ASP A 158 -4.93 4.09 -14.88
N ASP A 159 -4.66 5.38 -15.08
CA ASP A 159 -4.75 6.43 -14.07
C ASP A 159 -6.14 6.53 -13.44
N ARG A 160 -7.20 6.28 -14.22
CA ARG A 160 -8.59 6.34 -13.74
C ARG A 160 -8.87 5.24 -12.73
N VAL A 161 -8.29 4.06 -12.93
CA VAL A 161 -8.40 2.95 -11.97
C VAL A 161 -7.70 3.33 -10.67
N ARG A 162 -6.50 3.89 -10.75
CA ARG A 162 -5.77 4.33 -9.54
C ARG A 162 -6.52 5.43 -8.79
N GLU A 163 -7.14 6.36 -9.51
CA GLU A 163 -7.99 7.38 -8.92
C GLU A 163 -9.19 6.79 -8.18
N VAL A 164 -9.91 5.85 -8.79
CA VAL A 164 -11.07 5.21 -8.14
C VAL A 164 -10.64 4.36 -6.93
N VAL A 165 -9.51 3.64 -7.00
CA VAL A 165 -8.96 2.91 -5.85
C VAL A 165 -8.60 3.87 -4.70
N ALA A 166 -8.01 5.02 -5.01
CA ALA A 166 -7.73 6.04 -4.01
C ALA A 166 -9.02 6.58 -3.35
N GLN A 167 -10.10 6.76 -4.12
CA GLN A 167 -11.41 7.13 -3.58
C GLN A 167 -11.98 6.05 -2.67
N LEU A 168 -11.87 4.76 -3.04
CA LEU A 168 -12.28 3.65 -2.18
C LEU A 168 -11.52 3.66 -0.85
N ASP A 169 -10.20 3.84 -0.90
CA ASP A 169 -9.35 3.93 0.29
C ASP A 169 -9.80 5.08 1.21
N ASP A 170 -10.09 6.26 0.65
CA ASP A 170 -10.54 7.43 1.39
C ASP A 170 -11.93 7.20 2.05
N GLU A 171 -12.90 6.63 1.32
CA GLU A 171 -14.24 6.35 1.87
C GLU A 171 -14.22 5.25 2.93
N LEU A 172 -13.47 4.16 2.71
CA LEU A 172 -13.30 3.10 3.71
C LEU A 172 -12.61 3.62 4.98
N GLY A 173 -11.60 4.47 4.83
CA GLY A 173 -10.96 5.13 5.95
C GLY A 173 -11.93 6.00 6.75
N HIS A 174 -12.82 6.74 6.07
CA HIS A 174 -13.85 7.52 6.74
C HIS A 174 -14.85 6.64 7.50
N LEU A 175 -15.37 5.57 6.89
CA LEU A 175 -16.28 4.64 7.55
C LEU A 175 -15.63 3.97 8.77
N TYR A 176 -14.38 3.53 8.64
CA TYR A 176 -13.63 2.93 9.74
C TYR A 176 -13.47 3.88 10.92
N ASN A 177 -13.03 5.11 10.69
CA ASN A 177 -12.85 6.10 11.76
C ASN A 177 -14.16 6.39 12.48
N ARG A 178 -15.26 6.52 11.73
CA ARG A 178 -16.59 6.72 12.31
C ARG A 178 -17.03 5.55 13.19
N TRP A 179 -16.83 4.32 12.71
CA TRP A 179 -17.13 3.13 13.51
C TRP A 179 -16.28 3.09 14.80
N MET A 180 -14.99 3.42 14.69
CA MET A 180 -14.09 3.51 15.85
C MET A 180 -14.50 4.59 16.86
N ASP A 181 -15.09 5.70 16.42
CA ASP A 181 -15.61 6.74 17.31
C ASP A 181 -16.84 6.27 18.11
N VAL A 182 -17.60 5.31 17.59
CA VAL A 182 -18.78 4.75 18.27
C VAL A 182 -18.44 3.59 19.21
N VAL A 183 -17.40 2.82 18.91
CA VAL A 183 -16.99 1.63 19.70
C VAL A 183 -16.03 1.98 20.84
N ARG A 184 -15.55 3.23 20.93
CA ARG A 184 -14.73 3.75 22.02
C ARG A 184 -15.54 4.09 23.26
#